data_AF-A0A200QCK0-F1
#
_entry.id   AF-A0A200QCK0-F1
#
_cell.length_a   1.000
_cell.length_b   1.000
_cell.length_c   1.000
_cell.angle_alpha   90.00
_cell.angle_beta   90.00
_cell.angle_gamma   90.00
#
_symmetry.space_group_name_H-M   'P 1'
#
loop_
_entity.id
_entity.type
_entity.pdbx_description
1 polymer ?
#
loop_
_entity_poly.entity_id
_entity_poly.type
_entity_poly.pdbx_seq_one_letter_code
_entity_poly.pdbx_strand_id
1 'polypeptide(L)' 'MERMKRKEEEFLCRGHILNALSSPIYTAHRHIQTAKELWTTLQEKYRIEESSWLESSLHVYQIHGMATRRNSNMMRRNTL' A
#
# COMPACT_ATOMS: atom_id res chain seq x y z
N MET A 1 30.91 -26.14 0.22
CA MET A 1 30.45 -25.49 1.47
C MET A 1 29.65 -24.20 1.20
N GLU A 2 30.06 -23.39 0.22
CA GLU A 2 29.48 -22.06 -0.06
C GLU A 2 28.02 -22.05 -0.57
N ARG A 3 27.56 -23.17 -1.16
CA ARG A 3 26.16 -23.31 -1.64
C ARG A 3 25.15 -23.55 -0.51
N MET A 4 25.59 -24.11 0.62
CA MET A 4 24.75 -24.28 1.81
C MET A 4 24.57 -22.94 2.54
N LYS A 5 25.66 -22.17 2.66
CA LYS A 5 25.66 -20.85 3.33
C LYS A 5 24.65 -19.88 2.69
N ARG A 6 24.60 -19.82 1.36
CA ARG A 6 23.61 -19.01 0.62
C ARG A 6 22.15 -19.41 0.89
N LYS A 7 21.88 -20.72 1.04
CA LYS A 7 20.51 -21.20 1.33
C LYS A 7 20.07 -20.84 2.74
N GLU A 8 20.98 -20.94 3.70
CA GLU A 8 20.77 -20.52 5.09
C GLU A 8 20.50 -19.01 5.17
N GLU A 9 21.32 -18.21 4.50
CA GLU A 9 21.18 -16.76 4.42
C GLU A 9 19.86 -16.35 3.75
N GLU A 10 19.45 -17.04 2.69
CA GLU A 10 18.18 -16.79 2.01
C GLU A 10 16.97 -17.13 2.90
N PHE A 11 17.07 -18.20 3.70
CA PHE A 11 16.05 -18.57 4.68
C PHE A 11 15.94 -17.52 5.80
N LEU A 12 17.07 -17.07 6.35
CA LEU A 12 17.12 -16.02 7.38
C LEU A 12 16.56 -14.69 6.86
N CYS A 13 16.95 -14.26 5.66
CA CYS A 13 16.40 -13.08 5.00
C CYS A 13 14.88 -13.16 4.87
N ARG A 14 14.34 -14.31 4.43
CA ARG A 14 12.90 -14.51 4.33
C ARG A 14 12.22 -14.38 5.70
N GLY A 15 12.80 -14.98 6.73
CA GLY A 15 12.30 -14.88 8.11
C GLY A 15 12.26 -13.44 8.62
N HIS A 16 13.32 -12.67 8.38
CA HIS A 16 13.38 -11.25 8.76
C HIS A 16 12.33 -10.41 8.05
N ILE A 17 12.16 -10.60 6.74
CA ILE A 17 11.12 -9.88 5.97
C ILE A 17 9.73 -10.21 6.53
N LEU A 18 9.43 -11.50 6.74
CA LEU A 18 8.13 -11.92 7.27
C LEU A 18 7.86 -11.38 8.68
N ASN A 19 8.88 -11.30 9.54
CA ASN A 19 8.73 -10.78 10.90
C ASN A 19 8.43 -9.27 10.95
N ALA A 20 8.79 -8.52 9.91
CA ALA A 20 8.44 -7.10 9.79
C ALA A 20 7.01 -6.86 9.28
N LEU A 21 6.30 -7.89 8.81
CA LEU A 21 4.95 -7.76 8.25
C LEU A 21 3.87 -7.88 9.34
N SER A 22 2.76 -7.17 9.15
CA SER A 22 1.58 -7.34 10.01
C SER A 22 0.88 -8.68 9.75
N SER A 23 0.15 -9.19 10.75
CA SER A 23 -0.54 -10.51 10.70
C SER A 23 -1.33 -10.83 9.41
N PRO A 24 -2.10 -9.90 8.81
CA PRO A 24 -2.80 -10.20 7.55
C PRO A 24 -1.85 -10.34 6.36
N ILE A 25 -0.79 -9.52 6.30
CA ILE A 25 0.19 -9.55 5.20
C ILE A 25 1.08 -10.78 5.35
N TYR A 26 1.48 -11.11 6.59
CA TYR A 26 2.20 -12.34 6.90
C TYR A 26 1.45 -13.59 6.41
N THR A 27 0.16 -13.70 6.72
CA THR A 27 -0.63 -14.90 6.35
C THR A 27 -0.76 -15.08 4.84
N ALA A 28 -0.91 -13.97 4.11
CA ALA A 28 -0.97 -14.00 2.64
C ALA A 28 0.36 -14.37 1.98
N HIS A 29 1.50 -13.95 2.56
CA HIS A 29 2.81 -14.07 1.93
C HIS A 29 3.70 -15.20 2.52
N ARG A 30 3.27 -15.86 3.61
CA ARG A 30 4.03 -16.96 4.25
C ARG A 30 4.32 -18.14 3.33
N HIS A 31 3.52 -18.30 2.27
CA HIS A 31 3.60 -19.39 1.31
C HIS A 31 4.70 -19.18 0.26
N ILE A 32 5.24 -17.97 0.14
CA ILE A 32 6.29 -17.64 -0.82
C ILE A 32 7.63 -18.19 -0.32
N GLN A 33 8.29 -18.99 -1.17
CA GLN A 33 9.48 -19.73 -0.77
C GLN A 33 10.77 -18.92 -0.84
N THR A 34 10.86 -17.98 -1.80
CA THR A 34 12.07 -17.17 -2.02
C THR A 34 11.92 -15.76 -1.44
N ALA A 35 12.98 -15.25 -0.81
CA ALA A 35 12.98 -13.90 -0.25
C ALA A 35 12.79 -12.83 -1.36
N LYS A 36 13.32 -13.09 -2.55
CA LYS A 36 13.22 -12.18 -3.70
C LYS A 36 11.80 -12.05 -4.22
N GLU A 37 11.11 -13.16 -4.40
CA GLU A 37 9.71 -13.17 -4.85
C GLU A 37 8.82 -12.53 -3.80
N LEU A 38 9.05 -12.86 -2.51
CA LEU A 38 8.35 -12.24 -1.39
C LEU A 38 8.47 -10.71 -1.43
N TRP A 39 9.70 -10.21 -1.58
CA TRP A 39 9.97 -8.77 -1.66
C TRP A 39 9.31 -8.11 -2.89
N THR A 40 9.36 -8.78 -4.05
CA THR A 40 8.79 -8.25 -5.30
C THR A 40 7.27 -8.14 -5.22
N THR A 41 6.60 -9.17 -4.68
CA THR A 41 5.14 -9.15 -4.47
C THR A 41 4.72 -8.06 -3.49
N LEU A 42 5.49 -7.88 -2.40
CA LEU A 42 5.24 -6.80 -1.44
C LEU A 42 5.38 -5.42 -2.10
N GLN A 43 6.44 -5.19 -2.88
CA GLN A 43 6.63 -3.91 -3.58
C GLN A 43 5.46 -3.59 -4.51
N GLU A 44 5.01 -4.55 -5.31
CA GLU A 44 3.90 -4.32 -6.24
C GLU A 44 2.59 -4.03 -5.48
N LYS A 45 2.31 -4.81 -4.43
CA LYS A 45 1.13 -4.59 -3.60
C LYS A 45 1.11 -3.18 -3.01
N TYR A 46 2.21 -2.75 -2.39
CA TYR A 46 2.28 -1.42 -1.78
C TYR A 46 2.22 -0.29 -2.82
N ARG A 47 2.79 -0.48 -4.02
CA ARG A 47 2.71 0.52 -5.11
C ARG A 47 1.29 0.71 -5.62
N ILE A 48 0.54 -0.38 -5.77
CA ILE A 48 -0.88 -0.35 -6.14
C ILE A 48 -1.69 0.30 -5.02
N GLU A 49 -1.44 -0.09 -3.77
CA GLU A 49 -2.15 0.47 -2.61
C GLU A 49 -1.93 1.98 -2.55
N GLU A 50 -0.68 2.45 -2.60
CA GLU A 50 -0.35 3.88 -2.59
C GLU A 50 -1.04 4.65 -3.72
N SER A 51 -1.03 4.11 -4.94
CA SER A 51 -1.71 4.73 -6.08
C SER A 51 -3.22 4.84 -5.84
N SER A 52 -3.85 3.79 -5.32
CA SER A 52 -5.29 3.77 -5.00
C SER A 52 -5.65 4.71 -3.84
N TRP A 53 -4.78 4.83 -2.84
CA TRP A 53 -4.92 5.77 -1.72
C TRP A 53 -4.82 7.21 -2.22
N LEU A 54 -3.85 7.50 -3.08
CA LEU A 54 -3.65 8.83 -3.68
C LEU A 54 -4.84 9.24 -4.56
N GLU A 55 -5.36 8.32 -5.39
CA GLU A 55 -6.55 8.58 -6.22
C GLU A 55 -7.81 8.83 -5.38
N SER A 56 -8.04 8.00 -4.36
CA SER A 56 -9.18 8.16 -3.44
C SER A 56 -9.09 9.48 -2.68
N SER A 57 -7.88 9.83 -2.21
CA SER A 57 -7.60 11.08 -1.53
C SER A 57 -7.87 12.28 -2.44
N LEU A 58 -7.35 12.26 -3.67
CA LEU A 58 -7.59 13.31 -4.67
C LEU A 58 -9.09 13.50 -4.95
N HIS A 59 -9.83 12.40 -5.08
CA HIS A 59 -11.28 12.44 -5.31
C HIS A 59 -12.03 13.07 -4.14
N VAL A 60 -11.67 12.74 -2.90
CA VAL A 60 -12.26 13.33 -1.70
C VAL A 60 -12.00 14.84 -1.61
N TYR A 61 -10.79 15.30 -1.96
CA TYR A 61 -10.47 16.73 -2.02
C TYR A 61 -11.26 17.44 -3.12
N GLN A 62 -11.42 16.80 -4.28
CA GLN A 62 -12.19 17.35 -5.39
C GLN A 62 -13.67 17.52 -4.99
N ILE A 63 -14.29 16.49 -4.37
CA ILE A 63 -15.68 16.55 -3.90
C ILE A 63 -15.87 17.66 -2.86
N HIS A 64 -15.00 17.73 -1.84
CA HIS A 64 -15.09 18.78 -0.82
C HIS A 64 -14.95 20.18 -1.44
N GLY A 65 -13.97 20.38 -2.32
CA GLY A 65 -13.80 21.66 -3.03
C GLY A 65 -15.04 22.04 -3.86
N MET A 66 -15.68 21.07 -4.52
CA MET A 66 -16.93 21.29 -5.26
C MET A 66 -18.11 21.63 -4.34
N ALA A 67 -18.21 21.01 -3.16
CA ALA A 67 -19.28 21.25 -2.19
C ALA A 67 -19.20 22.67 -1.60
N THR A 68 -18.00 23.14 -1.23
CA THR A 68 -17.78 24.48 -0.69
C THR A 68 -18.08 25.56 -1.73
N ARG A 69 -17.69 25.32 -3.01
CA ARG A 69 -17.98 26.23 -4.12
C ARG A 69 -19.48 26.30 -4.45
N ARG A 70 -20.20 25.17 -4.42
CA ARG A 70 -21.67 25.16 -4.60
C ARG A 70 -22.40 25.86 -3.47
N ASN A 71 -22.04 25.62 -2.21
CA ASN A 71 -22.67 26.28 -1.05
C ASN A 71 -22.47 27.81 -1.10
N SER A 72 -21.27 28.27 -1.45
CA SER A 72 -20.97 29.69 -1.64
C SER A 72 -21.80 30.34 -2.76
N ASN A 73 -22.03 29.62 -3.86
CA ASN A 73 -22.85 30.09 -4.99
C ASN A 73 -24.36 29.98 -4.73
N MET A 74 -24.80 29.16 -3.78
CA MET A 74 -26.19 29.04 -3.34
C MET A 74 -26.52 30.14 -2.31
N MET A 75 -25.64 30.38 -1.34
CA MET A 75 -25.73 31.49 -0.38
C MET A 75 -25.83 32.85 -1.09
N ARG A 76 -25.00 33.08 -2.12
CA ARG A 76 -25.05 34.32 -2.92
C ARG A 76 -26.36 34.52 -3.69
N ARG A 77 -27.05 33.45 -4.07
CA ARG A 77 -28.30 33.51 -4.85
C ARG A 77 -29.55 33.75 -3.99
N ASN A 78 -29.50 33.49 -2.68
CA ASN A 78 -30.60 33.74 -1.75
C ASN A 78 -30.57 35.14 -1.10
N THR A 79 -29.65 36.02 -1.53
CA THR A 79 -29.50 37.41 -1.05
C THR A 79 -30.01 38.48 -2.03
N LEU A 80 -30.79 38.08 -3.05
CA LEU A 80 -31.47 38.98 -4.01
C LEU A 80 -32.98 38.82 -3.90
#